data_AF-A0A2V6E1D4-F1
#
_entry.id   AF-A0A2V6E1D4-F1
#
_cell.length_a   1.000
_cell.length_b   1.000
_cell.length_c   1.000
_cell.angle_alpha   90.00
_cell.angle_beta   90.00
_cell.angle_gamma   90.00
#
_symmetry.space_group_name_H-M   'P 1'
#
loop_
_entity.id
_entity.type
_entity.pdbx_description
1 polymer ?
#
loop_
_entity_poly.entity_id
_entity_poly.type
_entity_poly.pdbx_seq_one_letter_code
_entity_poly.pdbx_strand_id
1 'polypeptide(L)'
;MLRKDPKFNHAGIITFAYVEKAMFAEALEAAETGRRFYGEGPWYWSLLAYIYGRAGQSDRARRELEKLEKLSRHEQLDPVTLLWAHLGVGDKEEALADLEKAYSEHFGVLTTLKVEPAFDPLRSDPRFQDLLRRVGLAQ
;
A
#
# COMPACT_ATOMS: atom_id res chain seq x y z
N MET A 1 15.80 -17.02 5.45
CA MET A 1 16.53 -15.85 5.98
C MET A 1 16.06 -14.61 5.23
N LEU A 2 15.13 -13.84 5.80
CA LEU A 2 14.65 -12.59 5.19
C LEU A 2 15.64 -11.48 5.51
N ARG A 3 16.38 -11.04 4.49
CA ARG A 3 17.30 -9.91 4.57
C ARG A 3 16.45 -8.64 4.67
N LYS A 4 16.25 -8.14 5.90
CA LYS A 4 15.70 -6.80 6.15
C LYS A 4 16.72 -5.78 5.64
N ASP A 5 16.60 -5.37 4.39
CA ASP A 5 17.43 -4.33 3.81
C ASP A 5 16.97 -2.96 4.36
N PRO A 6 17.78 -2.24 5.17
CA PRO A 6 17.37 -1.00 5.84
C PRO A 6 16.92 0.11 4.88
N LYS A 7 17.28 0.00 3.59
CA LYS A 7 16.92 0.95 2.55
C LYS A 7 15.55 0.69 1.91
N PHE A 8 14.99 -0.52 2.06
CA PHE A 8 13.61 -0.83 1.65
C PHE A 8 12.60 0.08 2.36
N ASN A 9 12.86 0.37 3.64
CA ASN A 9 12.03 1.27 4.44
C ASN A 9 12.22 2.75 4.08
N HIS A 10 13.41 3.20 3.67
CA HIS A 10 13.64 4.64 3.49
C HIS A 10 12.90 5.25 2.30
N ALA A 11 12.86 4.58 1.14
CA ALA A 11 12.17 5.10 -0.03
C ALA A 11 10.64 5.08 0.14
N GLY A 12 10.09 4.02 0.74
CA GLY A 12 8.66 3.90 1.03
C GLY A 12 8.17 4.90 2.09
N ILE A 13 8.89 5.01 3.22
CA ILE A 13 8.53 5.94 4.31
C ILE A 13 8.49 7.39 3.83
N ILE A 14 9.45 7.80 3.01
CA ILE A 14 9.49 9.16 2.46
C ILE A 14 8.37 9.38 1.43
N THR A 15 8.07 8.36 0.61
CA THR A 15 6.98 8.43 -0.38
C THR A 15 5.62 8.65 0.27
N PHE A 16 5.28 7.86 1.30
CA PHE A 16 4.01 8.01 2.02
C PHE A 16 3.93 9.37 2.72
N ALA A 17 5.01 9.81 3.36
CA ALA A 17 5.07 11.13 4.01
C ALA A 17 4.89 12.28 3.01
N TYR A 18 5.46 12.19 1.80
CA TYR A 18 5.24 13.20 0.75
C TYR A 18 3.80 13.19 0.24
N VAL A 19 3.20 12.01 0.06
CA VAL A 19 1.81 11.89 -0.36
C VAL A 19 0.86 12.52 0.66
N GLU A 20 1.08 12.31 1.97
CA GLU A 20 0.26 12.96 3.01
C GLU A 20 0.40 14.48 3.02
N LYS A 21 1.55 15.01 2.58
CA LYS A 21 1.77 16.45 2.39
C LYS A 21 1.30 16.98 1.04
N ALA A 22 0.63 16.14 0.22
CA ALA A 22 0.26 16.44 -1.16
C ALA A 22 1.43 16.82 -2.08
N MET A 23 2.65 16.42 -1.71
CA MET A 23 3.91 16.62 -2.46
C MET A 23 4.09 15.49 -3.47
N PHE A 24 3.18 15.39 -4.43
CA PHE A 24 3.12 14.24 -5.33
C PHE A 24 4.28 14.16 -6.32
N ALA A 25 4.86 15.30 -6.71
CA ALA A 25 6.02 15.33 -7.60
C ALA A 25 7.26 14.73 -6.92
N GLU A 26 7.49 15.11 -5.67
CA GLU A 26 8.57 14.60 -4.82
C GLU A 26 8.37 13.13 -4.46
N ALA A 27 7.12 12.71 -4.25
CA ALA A 27 6.77 11.29 -4.08
C ALA A 27 7.12 10.46 -5.33
N LEU A 28 6.82 10.98 -6.54
CA LEU A 28 7.18 10.32 -7.79
C LEU A 28 8.70 10.29 -8.01
N GLU A 29 9.41 11.36 -7.68
CA GLU A 29 10.87 11.39 -7.75
C GLU A 29 11.51 10.39 -6.78
N ALA A 30 10.98 10.27 -5.56
CA ALA A 30 11.41 9.28 -4.59
C ALA A 30 11.18 7.85 -5.09
N ALA A 31 10.00 7.57 -5.66
CA ALA A 31 9.69 6.27 -6.26
C ALA A 31 10.63 5.95 -7.43
N GLU A 32 10.90 6.93 -8.30
CA GLU A 32 11.82 6.80 -9.44
C GLU A 32 13.26 6.57 -9.00
N THR A 33 13.69 7.23 -7.93
CA THR A 33 14.99 6.98 -7.30
C THR A 33 15.07 5.55 -6.79
N GLY A 34 14.02 5.06 -6.12
CA GLY A 34 13.91 3.67 -5.70
C GLY A 34 14.03 2.69 -6.86
N ARG A 35 13.31 2.96 -7.97
CA ARG A 35 13.37 2.14 -9.19
C ARG A 35 14.78 1.99 -9.74
N ARG A 36 15.62 3.03 -9.68
CA ARG A 36 17.01 2.97 -10.15
C ARG A 36 17.88 2.00 -9.36
N PHE A 37 17.60 1.79 -8.08
CA PHE A 37 18.38 0.90 -7.22
C PHE A 37 17.83 -0.53 -7.17
N TYR A 38 16.51 -0.69 -7.26
CA TYR A 38 15.83 -1.96 -7.02
C TYR A 38 15.14 -2.56 -8.25
N GLY A 39 15.11 -1.82 -9.36
CA GLY A 39 14.42 -2.19 -10.58
C GLY A 39 12.94 -1.80 -10.57
N GLU A 40 12.31 -2.01 -11.72
CA GLU A 40 10.86 -1.96 -11.86
C GLU A 40 10.27 -3.31 -11.44
N GLY A 41 9.24 -3.29 -10.60
CA GLY A 41 8.62 -4.50 -10.08
C GLY A 41 7.35 -4.21 -9.26
N PRO A 42 6.78 -5.23 -8.59
CA PRO A 42 5.47 -5.13 -7.96
C PRO A 42 5.37 -3.99 -6.95
N TRP A 43 6.39 -3.86 -6.09
CA TRP A 43 6.41 -2.77 -5.11
C TRP A 43 6.42 -1.38 -5.76
N TYR A 44 7.14 -1.21 -6.87
CA TYR A 44 7.18 0.06 -7.60
C TYR A 44 5.82 0.40 -8.21
N TRP A 45 5.15 -0.56 -8.86
CA TRP A 45 3.80 -0.35 -9.39
C TRP A 45 2.78 -0.04 -8.30
N SER A 46 2.89 -0.68 -7.14
CA SER A 46 2.05 -0.41 -5.97
C SER A 46 2.22 1.02 -5.46
N LEU A 47 3.48 1.47 -5.31
CA LEU A 47 3.77 2.86 -4.94
C LEU A 47 3.21 3.85 -5.96
N LEU A 48 3.35 3.58 -7.26
CA LEU A 48 2.78 4.45 -8.29
C LEU A 48 1.25 4.48 -8.25
N ALA A 49 0.59 3.33 -8.07
CA ALA A 49 -0.86 3.26 -7.90
C ALA A 49 -1.31 4.12 -6.71
N TYR A 50 -0.60 4.02 -5.59
CA TYR A 50 -0.84 4.84 -4.40
C TYR A 50 -0.67 6.34 -4.67
N ILE A 51 0.49 6.75 -5.20
CA ILE A 51 0.79 8.17 -5.46
C ILE A 51 -0.20 8.77 -6.45
N TYR A 52 -0.45 8.12 -7.58
CA TYR A 52 -1.37 8.63 -8.60
C TYR A 52 -2.80 8.71 -8.08
N GLY A 53 -3.24 7.70 -7.31
CA GLY A 53 -4.58 7.67 -6.77
C GLY A 53 -4.81 8.80 -5.77
N ARG A 54 -3.86 9.02 -4.86
CA ARG A 54 -3.89 10.13 -3.90
C ARG A 54 -3.75 11.51 -4.57
N ALA A 55 -3.11 11.58 -5.74
CA ALA A 55 -3.04 12.78 -6.58
C ALA A 55 -4.29 13.01 -7.45
N GLY A 56 -5.33 12.18 -7.34
CA GLY A 56 -6.55 12.28 -8.16
C GLY A 56 -6.39 11.83 -9.62
N GLN A 57 -5.28 11.16 -9.95
CA GLN A 57 -4.98 10.67 -11.30
C GLN A 57 -5.45 9.22 -11.47
N SER A 58 -6.76 9.00 -11.32
CA SER A 58 -7.38 7.67 -11.23
C SER A 58 -7.02 6.73 -12.37
N ASP A 59 -6.97 7.23 -13.62
CA ASP A 59 -6.63 6.41 -14.79
C ASP A 59 -5.19 5.89 -14.73
N ARG A 60 -4.25 6.69 -14.23
CA ARG A 60 -2.85 6.27 -14.06
C ARG A 60 -2.73 5.28 -12.92
N ALA A 61 -3.42 5.54 -11.82
CA ALA A 61 -3.42 4.66 -10.66
C ALA A 61 -3.94 3.25 -11.02
N ARG A 62 -5.07 3.18 -11.73
CA ARG A 62 -5.67 1.92 -12.18
C ARG A 62 -4.78 1.16 -13.17
N ARG A 63 -4.09 1.85 -14.07
CA ARG A 63 -3.11 1.18 -14.97
C ARG A 63 -1.98 0.47 -14.22
N GLU A 64 -1.50 1.04 -13.12
CA GLU A 64 -0.45 0.42 -12.32
C GLU A 64 -1.00 -0.75 -11.48
N LEU A 65 -2.21 -0.62 -10.94
CA LEU A 65 -2.92 -1.73 -10.28
C LEU A 65 -3.15 -2.91 -11.24
N GLU A 66 -3.57 -2.67 -12.48
CA GLU A 66 -3.78 -3.73 -13.46
C GLU A 66 -2.50 -4.55 -13.73
N LYS A 67 -1.31 -3.95 -13.65
CA LYS A 67 -0.03 -4.69 -13.77
C LYS A 67 0.12 -5.66 -12.60
N LEU A 68 -0.20 -5.23 -11.39
CA LEU A 68 -0.17 -6.06 -10.19
C LEU A 68 -1.19 -7.20 -10.26
N GLU A 69 -2.43 -6.91 -10.67
CA GLU A 69 -3.48 -7.93 -10.84
C GLU A 69 -3.14 -8.93 -11.95
N LYS A 70 -2.47 -8.48 -13.03
CA LYS A 70 -1.96 -9.38 -14.08
C LYS A 70 -0.91 -10.33 -13.52
N LEU A 71 0.03 -9.80 -12.73
CA LEU A 71 1.08 -10.59 -12.13
C LEU A 71 0.55 -11.55 -11.06
N SER A 72 -0.39 -11.10 -10.23
CA SER A 72 -0.96 -11.89 -9.12
C SER A 72 -1.71 -13.15 -9.58
N ARG A 73 -2.13 -13.20 -10.86
CA ARG A 73 -2.71 -14.41 -11.47
C ARG A 73 -1.71 -15.53 -11.72
N HIS A 74 -0.42 -15.21 -11.79
CA HIS A 74 0.63 -16.15 -12.12
C HIS A 74 1.61 -16.37 -10.95
N GLU A 75 1.72 -15.40 -10.05
CA GLU A 75 2.65 -15.42 -8.93
C GLU A 75 1.97 -14.93 -7.65
N GLN A 76 2.32 -15.53 -6.51
CA GLN A 76 1.83 -15.04 -5.22
C GLN A 76 2.56 -13.75 -4.84
N LEU A 77 1.81 -12.65 -4.81
CA LEU A 77 2.32 -11.36 -4.33
C LEU A 77 2.13 -11.24 -2.81
N ASP A 78 3.00 -10.44 -2.20
CA ASP A 78 2.83 -9.98 -0.83
C ASP A 78 1.49 -9.20 -0.74
N PRO A 79 0.55 -9.59 0.16
CA PRO A 79 -0.73 -8.89 0.35
C PRO A 79 -0.58 -7.40 0.59
N VAL A 80 0.51 -6.96 1.22
CA VAL A 80 0.81 -5.54 1.45
C VAL A 80 1.01 -4.81 0.12
N THR A 81 1.54 -5.46 -0.91
CA THR A 81 1.73 -4.84 -2.24
C THR A 81 0.41 -4.51 -2.91
N LEU A 82 -0.56 -5.42 -2.89
CA LEU A 82 -1.90 -5.15 -3.44
C LEU A 82 -2.67 -4.15 -2.58
N LEU A 83 -2.55 -4.27 -1.25
CA LEU A 83 -3.22 -3.39 -0.29
C LEU A 83 -2.95 -1.90 -0.58
N TRP A 84 -1.67 -1.52 -0.72
CA TRP A 84 -1.32 -0.12 -0.98
C TRP A 84 -1.84 0.38 -2.33
N ALA A 85 -1.87 -0.49 -3.34
CA ALA A 85 -2.43 -0.14 -4.64
C ALA A 85 -3.94 0.07 -4.56
N HIS A 86 -4.68 -0.84 -3.92
CA HIS A 86 -6.12 -0.73 -3.69
C HIS A 86 -6.49 0.51 -2.86
N LEU A 87 -5.77 0.78 -1.77
CA LEU A 87 -5.92 2.01 -0.99
C LEU A 87 -5.69 3.26 -1.86
N GLY A 88 -4.68 3.22 -2.73
CA GLY A 88 -4.38 4.26 -3.69
C GLY A 88 -5.53 4.59 -4.61
N VAL A 89 -6.06 3.58 -5.30
CA VAL A 89 -7.17 3.74 -6.25
C VAL A 89 -8.53 3.97 -5.58
N GLY A 90 -8.59 3.88 -4.26
CA GLY A 90 -9.80 4.04 -3.46
C GLY A 90 -10.70 2.80 -3.44
N ASP A 91 -10.16 1.62 -3.75
CA ASP A 91 -10.92 0.38 -3.80
C ASP A 91 -11.05 -0.25 -2.42
N LYS A 92 -12.13 0.10 -1.73
CA LYS A 92 -12.31 -0.23 -0.31
C LYS A 92 -12.55 -1.71 -0.08
N GLU A 93 -13.29 -2.36 -0.98
CA GLU A 93 -13.65 -3.77 -0.83
C GLU A 93 -12.40 -4.65 -0.90
N GLU A 94 -11.58 -4.44 -1.92
CA GLU A 94 -10.34 -5.16 -2.15
C GLU A 94 -9.28 -4.83 -1.10
N ALA A 95 -9.17 -3.56 -0.68
CA ALA A 95 -8.27 -3.17 0.42
C ALA A 95 -8.65 -3.87 1.74
N LEU A 96 -9.94 -4.01 2.05
CA LEU A 96 -10.39 -4.76 3.23
C LEU A 96 -10.10 -6.26 3.09
N ALA A 97 -10.29 -6.83 1.90
CA ALA A 97 -9.94 -8.22 1.64
C ALA A 97 -8.43 -8.48 1.81
N ASP A 98 -7.58 -7.57 1.35
CA ASP A 98 -6.13 -7.64 1.54
C ASP A 98 -5.74 -7.55 3.02
N LEU A 99 -6.45 -6.73 3.81
CA LEU A 99 -6.23 -6.64 5.25
C LEU A 99 -6.65 -7.92 6.00
N GLU A 100 -7.75 -8.55 5.61
CA GLU A 100 -8.14 -9.87 6.15
C GLU A 100 -7.10 -10.93 5.83
N LYS A 101 -6.56 -10.92 4.61
CA LYS A 101 -5.48 -11.81 4.21
C LYS A 101 -4.22 -11.53 5.05
N ALA A 102 -3.83 -10.27 5.18
CA ALA A 102 -2.72 -9.84 6.01
C ALA A 102 -2.87 -10.30 7.47
N TYR A 103 -4.09 -10.27 8.01
CA TYR A 103 -4.45 -10.81 9.33
C TYR A 103 -4.20 -12.31 9.43
N SER A 104 -4.73 -13.09 8.48
CA SER A 104 -4.57 -14.54 8.47
C SER A 104 -3.11 -15.00 8.34
N GLU A 105 -2.28 -14.22 7.64
CA GLU A 105 -0.87 -14.51 7.40
C GLU A 105 0.08 -13.77 8.37
N HIS A 106 -0.45 -13.07 9.38
CA HIS A 106 0.30 -12.34 10.41
C HIS A 106 1.30 -11.30 9.88
N PHE A 107 0.93 -10.56 8.83
CA PHE A 107 1.77 -9.49 8.29
C PHE A 107 1.88 -8.27 9.21
N GLY A 108 3.06 -7.64 9.20
CA GLY A 108 3.36 -6.51 10.09
C GLY A 108 2.55 -5.23 9.85
N VAL A 109 1.91 -5.08 8.68
CA VAL A 109 1.07 -3.92 8.35
C VAL A 109 -0.07 -3.70 9.34
N LEU A 110 -0.52 -4.78 10.00
CA LEU A 110 -1.58 -4.74 11.01
C LEU A 110 -1.23 -3.89 12.23
N THR A 111 0.06 -3.69 12.49
CA THR A 111 0.52 -2.87 13.63
C THR A 111 0.35 -1.37 13.40
N THR A 112 0.15 -0.92 12.16
CA THR A 112 0.03 0.50 11.82
C THR A 112 -1.40 0.96 11.55
N LEU A 113 -2.39 0.06 11.63
CA LEU A 113 -3.80 0.33 11.25
C LEU A 113 -4.43 1.57 11.91
N LYS A 114 -3.99 1.90 13.13
CA LYS A 114 -4.48 3.08 13.87
C LYS A 114 -3.81 4.40 13.50
N VAL A 115 -2.57 4.36 13.03
CA VAL A 115 -1.70 5.54 12.93
C VAL A 115 -1.43 5.95 11.50
N GLU A 116 -1.56 5.03 10.56
CA GLU A 116 -1.33 5.28 9.14
C GLU A 116 -2.56 5.96 8.50
N PRO A 117 -2.42 7.19 7.97
CA PRO A 117 -3.53 7.94 7.37
C PRO A 117 -4.12 7.29 6.12
N ALA A 118 -3.38 6.42 5.43
CA ALA A 118 -3.90 5.69 4.27
C ALA A 118 -5.17 4.87 4.57
N PHE A 119 -5.37 4.49 5.84
CA PHE A 119 -6.56 3.74 6.27
C PHE A 119 -7.75 4.63 6.65
N ASP A 120 -7.61 5.97 6.66
CA ASP A 120 -8.69 6.91 6.97
C ASP A 120 -10.01 6.59 6.24
N PRO A 121 -10.01 6.25 4.93
CA PRO A 121 -11.24 5.91 4.21
C PRO A 121 -11.93 4.63 4.69
N LEU A 122 -11.23 3.76 5.42
CA LEU A 122 -11.73 2.47 5.93
C LEU A 122 -12.15 2.55 7.41
N ARG A 123 -11.75 3.59 8.17
CA ARG A 123 -11.95 3.64 9.63
C ARG A 123 -13.41 3.58 10.08
N SER A 124 -14.35 4.03 9.24
CA SER A 124 -15.79 3.96 9.50
C SER A 124 -16.42 2.61 9.10
N ASP A 125 -15.70 1.74 8.38
CA ASP A 125 -16.23 0.45 7.94
C ASP A 125 -16.28 -0.53 9.13
N PRO A 126 -17.43 -1.18 9.40
CA PRO A 126 -17.55 -2.14 10.49
C PRO A 126 -16.54 -3.30 10.43
N ARG A 127 -16.14 -3.73 9.22
CA ARG A 127 -15.14 -4.81 9.02
C ARG A 127 -13.75 -4.35 9.46
N PHE A 128 -13.39 -3.10 9.16
CA PHE A 128 -12.14 -2.51 9.64
C PHE A 128 -12.13 -2.39 11.17
N GLN A 129 -13.23 -1.94 11.76
CA GLN A 129 -13.38 -1.87 13.22
C GLN A 129 -13.29 -3.25 13.88
N ASP A 130 -13.83 -4.29 13.23
CA ASP A 130 -13.70 -5.67 13.68
C ASP A 130 -12.26 -6.17 13.60
N LEU A 131 -11.56 -5.87 12.51
CA LEU A 131 -10.13 -6.16 12.39
C LEU A 131 -9.34 -5.52 13.53
N LEU A 132 -9.58 -4.23 13.84
CA LEU A 132 -8.93 -3.55 14.96
C LEU A 132 -9.15 -4.27 16.31
N ARG A 133 -10.35 -4.80 16.56
CA ARG A 133 -10.62 -5.61 17.76
C ARG A 133 -9.79 -6.89 17.77
N ARG A 134 -9.79 -7.63 16.66
CA ARG A 134 -9.08 -8.92 16.53
C ARG A 134 -7.56 -8.79 16.68
N VAL A 135 -6.97 -7.68 16.25
CA VAL A 135 -5.54 -7.41 16.42
C VAL A 135 -5.18 -6.75 17.76
N GLY A 136 -6.16 -6.60 18.69
CA GLY A 136 -5.93 -6.00 20.00
C GLY A 136 -5.68 -4.49 19.97
N LEU A 137 -6.09 -3.82 18.90
CA LEU A 137 -5.99 -2.37 18.77
C LEU A 137 -7.30 -1.66 19.13
N ALA A 138 -8.47 -2.30 19.18
CA ALA A 138 -9.67 -1.60 19.64
C ALA A 138 -9.51 -1.11 21.10
N GLN A 139 -9.88 0.15 21.35
CA GLN A 139 -10.04 0.70 22.70
C GLN A 139 -11.49 0.56 23.13
#